data_AF-A0AAW9GWU3-F1
#
_entry.id   AF-A0AAW9GWU3-F1
#
_cell.length_a   1.000
_cell.length_b   1.000
_cell.length_c   1.000
_cell.angle_alpha   90.00
_cell.angle_beta   90.00
_cell.angle_gamma   90.00
#
_symmetry.space_group_name_H-M   'P 1'
#
loop_
_entity.id
_entity.type
_entity.pdbx_description
1 polymer ?
#
loop_
_entity_poly.entity_id
_entity_poly.type
_entity_poly.pdbx_seq_one_letter_code
_entity_poly.pdbx_strand_id
1 'polypeptide(L)'
;MHAYDIEPGDWQDGAPAPDSDGWCFGLPPGIAAAQWPLDPWSGYPMQHGFTLRLPPDYRVHGPDIVAVSFFATATDHNDGGPAGTVDGMHAAIATPAQALADPALQPFRERALQAHPRLRRMQDLLDCAYALILLRQEEVDGAPCRPPPLVDSPLLQRTPPPEWLQVGSATVCEAWDARSVPLPQAPDRFALHRPLRLRLREHDPNAGVPPRETFGDAPDPGGYQPFYYWQDGVVSREHYREHDWAAGHAINHLGGTMRPIQGIPDFSPYYIEFDEAFGGYNFGGGVAQLDIQDLRLDWACG
;
A
#
# COMPACT_ATOMS: atom_id res chain seq x y z
N MET A 1 -13.53 -18.14 -5.13
CA MET A 1 -12.74 -17.09 -4.46
C MET A 1 -13.72 -16.27 -3.65
N HIS A 2 -13.31 -15.81 -2.47
CA HIS A 2 -14.12 -14.91 -1.66
C HIS A 2 -13.60 -13.48 -1.75
N ALA A 3 -14.44 -12.49 -1.46
CA ALA A 3 -14.01 -11.12 -1.22
C ALA A 3 -14.07 -10.82 0.27
N TYR A 4 -13.23 -9.90 0.75
CA TYR A 4 -13.14 -9.57 2.17
C TYR A 4 -13.07 -8.07 2.40
N ASP A 5 -13.85 -7.54 3.33
CA ASP A 5 -13.56 -6.25 3.96
C ASP A 5 -12.29 -6.39 4.81
N ILE A 6 -11.46 -5.36 4.78
CA ILE A 6 -10.30 -5.24 5.66
C ILE A 6 -10.65 -4.25 6.75
N GLU A 7 -10.87 -4.74 7.96
CA GLU A 7 -11.26 -3.95 9.12
C GLU A 7 -10.03 -3.66 10.01
N PRO A 8 -9.54 -2.41 10.09
CA PRO A 8 -8.48 -2.05 11.02
C PRO A 8 -9.06 -1.90 12.44
N GLY A 9 -8.47 -2.58 13.42
CA GLY A 9 -8.83 -2.50 14.83
C GLY A 9 -8.37 -1.20 15.51
N ASP A 10 -8.42 -1.17 16.84
CA ASP A 10 -7.91 -0.04 17.62
C ASP A 10 -6.37 0.04 17.58
N TRP A 11 -5.83 1.22 17.89
CA TRP A 11 -4.39 1.44 18.01
C TRP A 11 -3.77 0.55 19.09
N GLN A 12 -2.65 -0.09 18.75
CA GLN A 12 -1.84 -0.92 19.63
C GLN A 12 -0.37 -0.54 19.54
N ASP A 13 0.41 -0.88 20.56
CA ASP A 13 1.86 -0.77 20.57
C ASP A 13 2.55 -2.14 20.69
N GLY A 14 3.84 -2.18 20.41
CA GLY A 14 4.63 -3.40 20.45
C GLY A 14 4.55 -4.23 19.16
N ALA A 15 4.76 -5.55 19.29
CA ALA A 15 4.73 -6.46 18.16
C ALA A 15 3.28 -6.79 17.77
N PRO A 16 2.94 -6.80 16.47
CA PRO A 16 1.63 -7.22 15.99
C PRO A 16 1.24 -8.61 16.49
N ALA A 17 -0.04 -8.76 16.86
CA ALA A 17 -0.57 -10.01 17.40
C ALA A 17 -0.56 -11.12 16.32
N PRO A 18 -0.05 -12.34 16.62
CA PRO A 18 0.07 -13.40 15.62
C PRO A 18 -1.26 -13.89 15.04
N ASP A 19 -2.36 -13.67 15.76
CA ASP A 19 -3.69 -14.09 15.37
C ASP A 19 -4.35 -13.10 14.40
N SER A 20 -3.79 -11.91 14.16
CA SER A 20 -4.33 -10.93 13.18
C SER A 20 -4.08 -11.37 11.73
N ASP A 21 -4.93 -10.87 10.82
CA ASP A 21 -4.75 -11.05 9.39
C ASP A 21 -3.71 -10.06 8.81
N GLY A 22 -3.07 -9.26 9.66
CA GLY A 22 -2.13 -8.22 9.27
C GLY A 22 -2.12 -7.05 10.23
N TRP A 23 -1.47 -5.96 9.82
CA TRP A 23 -1.48 -4.67 10.51
C TRP A 23 -1.24 -3.53 9.52
N CYS A 24 -1.81 -2.37 9.77
CA CYS A 24 -1.38 -1.11 9.16
C CYS A 24 -0.49 -0.31 10.12
N PHE A 25 0.34 0.56 9.55
CA PHE A 25 1.47 1.24 10.19
C PHE A 25 2.47 0.24 10.78
N GLY A 26 3.10 0.61 11.89
CA GLY A 26 4.09 -0.24 12.55
C GLY A 26 5.30 -0.59 11.68
N LEU A 27 5.97 -1.66 12.08
CA LEU A 27 7.17 -2.18 11.44
C LEU A 27 6.83 -3.40 10.56
N PRO A 28 7.47 -3.57 9.38
CA PRO A 28 7.34 -4.78 8.57
C PRO A 28 7.99 -5.98 9.27
N PRO A 29 7.52 -7.21 9.03
CA PRO A 29 8.02 -8.39 9.73
C PRO A 29 9.20 -9.06 8.99
N GLY A 30 10.12 -9.65 9.76
CA GLY A 30 11.06 -10.68 9.31
C GLY A 30 12.06 -10.34 8.20
N ILE A 31 12.05 -9.12 7.67
CA ILE A 31 13.09 -8.63 6.77
C ILE A 31 14.30 -8.16 7.57
N ALA A 32 15.49 -8.22 6.97
CA ALA A 32 16.65 -7.54 7.52
C ALA A 32 16.56 -6.04 7.25
N ALA A 33 17.15 -5.21 8.13
CA ALA A 33 17.28 -3.77 7.87
C ALA A 33 17.93 -3.52 6.50
N ALA A 34 18.90 -4.37 6.12
CA ALA A 34 19.50 -4.60 4.79
C ALA A 34 18.56 -4.50 3.56
N GLN A 35 17.37 -5.05 3.75
CA GLN A 35 16.41 -5.36 2.69
C GLN A 35 15.28 -4.33 2.61
N TRP A 36 15.22 -3.40 3.57
CA TRP A 36 14.24 -2.32 3.60
C TRP A 36 14.28 -1.50 2.29
N PRO A 37 13.14 -1.30 1.61
CA PRO A 37 13.12 -0.55 0.34
C PRO A 37 13.54 0.90 0.53
N LEU A 38 14.51 1.36 -0.26
CA LEU A 38 14.81 2.79 -0.37
C LEU A 38 13.89 3.45 -1.39
N ASP A 39 13.54 4.72 -1.13
CA ASP A 39 12.84 5.61 -2.03
C ASP A 39 13.80 6.05 -3.15
N PRO A 40 13.48 5.80 -4.43
CA PRO A 40 14.39 6.04 -5.53
C PRO A 40 14.62 7.54 -5.82
N TRP A 41 13.86 8.44 -5.20
CA TRP A 41 13.97 9.87 -5.47
C TRP A 41 14.79 10.60 -4.41
N SER A 42 14.51 10.32 -3.14
CA SER A 42 15.17 10.97 -2.01
C SER A 42 16.32 10.17 -1.41
N GLY A 43 16.34 8.84 -1.61
CA GLY A 43 17.32 7.94 -1.01
C GLY A 43 17.04 7.55 0.45
N TYR A 44 15.97 8.08 1.05
CA TYR A 44 15.52 7.67 2.38
C TYR A 44 14.81 6.31 2.35
N PRO A 45 14.70 5.60 3.50
CA PRO A 45 13.85 4.43 3.60
C PRO A 45 12.39 4.78 3.26
N MET A 46 11.71 3.92 2.50
CA MET A 46 10.28 4.06 2.20
C MET A 46 9.45 3.81 3.46
N GLN A 47 8.30 4.47 3.58
CA GLN A 47 7.36 4.27 4.68
C GLN A 47 6.67 2.92 4.51
N HIS A 48 6.70 2.07 5.55
CA HIS A 48 5.83 0.90 5.63
C HIS A 48 4.42 1.36 5.99
N GLY A 49 3.42 1.01 5.19
CA GLY A 49 2.03 1.32 5.52
C GLY A 49 1.22 0.13 5.95
N PHE A 50 1.43 -1.07 5.40
CA PHE A 50 0.77 -2.26 5.94
C PHE A 50 1.47 -3.57 5.58
N THR A 51 1.18 -4.58 6.39
CA THR A 51 1.40 -5.99 6.07
C THR A 51 0.07 -6.72 6.15
N LEU A 52 -0.29 -7.48 5.11
CA LEU A 52 -1.54 -8.23 5.02
C LEU A 52 -1.26 -9.70 4.70
N ARG A 53 -1.76 -10.61 5.55
CA ARG A 53 -1.77 -12.06 5.30
C ARG A 53 -2.80 -12.37 4.21
N LEU A 54 -2.39 -13.18 3.25
CA LEU A 54 -3.22 -13.59 2.12
C LEU A 54 -3.97 -14.89 2.46
N PRO A 55 -5.31 -14.90 2.35
CA PRO A 55 -6.10 -16.12 2.33
C PRO A 55 -5.61 -17.08 1.24
N PRO A 56 -5.81 -18.40 1.37
CA PRO A 56 -5.29 -19.38 0.42
C PRO A 56 -5.65 -19.11 -1.04
N ASP A 57 -6.84 -18.56 -1.30
CA ASP A 57 -7.31 -18.22 -2.65
C ASP A 57 -6.67 -16.95 -3.24
N TYR A 58 -5.90 -16.17 -2.46
CA TYR A 58 -5.15 -15.00 -2.92
C TYR A 58 -3.64 -15.24 -3.05
N ARG A 59 -3.14 -16.45 -2.79
CA ARG A 59 -1.70 -16.80 -2.87
C ARG A 59 -1.23 -17.08 -4.28
N VAL A 60 -1.37 -16.10 -5.17
CA VAL A 60 -1.11 -16.21 -6.61
C VAL A 60 0.37 -16.36 -6.99
N HIS A 61 1.29 -15.97 -6.10
CA HIS A 61 2.73 -16.14 -6.29
C HIS A 61 3.27 -17.46 -5.72
N GLY A 62 2.37 -18.42 -5.47
CA GLY A 62 2.66 -19.73 -4.92
C GLY A 62 2.20 -19.89 -3.47
N PRO A 63 1.96 -21.13 -3.01
CA PRO A 63 1.35 -21.40 -1.70
C PRO A 63 2.21 -20.94 -0.51
N ASP A 64 3.52 -20.81 -0.72
CA ASP A 64 4.49 -20.37 0.28
C ASP A 64 4.55 -18.84 0.44
N ILE A 65 3.95 -18.09 -0.48
CA ILE A 65 3.77 -16.64 -0.35
C ILE A 65 2.45 -16.39 0.37
N VAL A 66 2.55 -16.04 1.66
CA VAL A 66 1.40 -16.01 2.57
C VAL A 66 1.02 -14.60 3.01
N ALA A 67 1.82 -13.59 2.66
CA ALA A 67 1.53 -12.20 2.98
C ALA A 67 2.24 -11.24 2.00
N VAL A 68 1.83 -9.98 2.05
CA VAL A 68 2.51 -8.87 1.39
C VAL A 68 2.80 -7.75 2.39
N SER A 69 3.94 -7.08 2.26
CA SER A 69 4.22 -5.80 2.91
C SER A 69 4.33 -4.69 1.86
N PHE A 70 3.57 -3.62 2.06
CA PHE A 70 3.50 -2.50 1.13
C PHE A 70 4.19 -1.25 1.70
N PHE A 71 4.93 -0.57 0.83
CA PHE A 71 5.73 0.59 1.13
C PHE A 71 5.52 1.67 0.07
N ALA A 72 5.62 2.94 0.46
CA ALA A 72 5.54 4.07 -0.46
C ALA A 72 6.57 5.16 -0.12
N THR A 73 6.78 6.07 -1.07
CA THR A 73 7.34 7.40 -0.79
C THR A 73 6.58 8.03 0.39
N ALA A 74 7.31 8.65 1.32
CA ALA A 74 6.71 9.26 2.50
C ALA A 74 5.75 10.39 2.11
N THR A 75 4.70 10.61 2.91
CA THR A 75 3.64 11.59 2.65
C THR A 75 4.19 13.00 2.44
N ASP A 76 5.12 13.42 3.30
CA ASP A 76 5.78 14.73 3.24
C ASP A 76 6.85 14.83 2.13
N HIS A 77 7.14 13.72 1.46
CA HIS A 77 7.99 13.65 0.27
C HIS A 77 7.15 13.46 -1.02
N ASN A 78 5.82 13.61 -0.94
CA ASN A 78 4.90 13.57 -2.07
C ASN A 78 4.00 14.84 -2.07
N ASP A 79 4.22 15.72 -3.05
CA ASP A 79 3.42 16.95 -3.26
C ASP A 79 2.94 17.01 -4.71
N GLY A 80 2.11 16.04 -5.10
CA GLY A 80 1.71 15.83 -6.51
C GLY A 80 2.84 15.22 -7.34
N GLY A 81 3.74 14.48 -6.69
CA GLY A 81 4.95 13.89 -7.25
C GLY A 81 6.10 13.89 -6.23
N PRO A 82 7.22 13.18 -6.52
CA PRO A 82 8.37 13.12 -5.62
C PRO A 82 8.94 14.51 -5.30
N ALA A 83 8.95 14.86 -4.02
CA ALA A 83 9.62 16.04 -3.50
C ALA A 83 11.02 15.68 -2.96
N GLY A 84 11.94 16.65 -2.94
CA GLY A 84 13.27 16.45 -2.38
C GLY A 84 14.17 15.49 -3.18
N THR A 85 13.99 15.45 -4.50
CA THR A 85 14.70 14.54 -5.41
C THR A 85 16.20 14.83 -5.48
N VAL A 86 17.01 13.77 -5.56
CA VAL A 86 18.45 13.85 -5.80
C VAL A 86 18.78 13.32 -7.18
N ASP A 87 19.48 14.13 -7.99
CA ASP A 87 19.91 13.76 -9.34
C ASP A 87 20.68 12.43 -9.34
N GLY A 88 20.26 11.50 -10.20
CA GLY A 88 20.88 10.17 -10.33
C GLY A 88 20.50 9.15 -9.25
N MET A 89 19.76 9.54 -8.20
CA MET A 89 19.30 8.64 -7.14
C MET A 89 18.44 7.50 -7.69
N HIS A 90 17.56 7.81 -8.63
CA HIS A 90 16.70 6.82 -9.25
C HIS A 90 17.52 5.73 -9.95
N ALA A 91 18.59 6.10 -10.65
CA ALA A 91 19.49 5.14 -11.27
C ALA A 91 20.26 4.30 -10.22
N ALA A 92 20.66 4.91 -9.11
CA ALA A 92 21.34 4.20 -8.02
C ALA A 92 20.44 3.16 -7.34
N ILE A 93 19.13 3.41 -7.22
CA ILE A 93 18.22 2.58 -6.42
C ILE A 93 17.31 1.67 -7.27
N ALA A 94 16.70 2.21 -8.33
CA ALA A 94 15.76 1.46 -9.17
C ALA A 94 16.47 0.64 -10.26
N THR A 95 17.64 1.09 -10.73
CA THR A 95 18.44 0.39 -11.75
C THR A 95 19.91 0.19 -11.35
N PRO A 96 20.19 -0.41 -10.17
CA PRO A 96 21.54 -0.46 -9.57
C PRO A 96 22.58 -1.24 -10.39
N ALA A 97 22.20 -1.92 -11.48
CA ALA A 97 23.16 -2.54 -12.39
C ALA A 97 23.95 -1.52 -13.23
N GLN A 98 23.43 -0.30 -13.39
CA GLN A 98 24.04 0.72 -14.24
C GLN A 98 25.22 1.42 -13.56
N ALA A 99 26.16 1.94 -14.36
CA ALA A 99 27.27 2.73 -13.86
C ALA A 99 26.77 4.11 -13.39
N LEU A 100 27.30 4.60 -12.27
CA LEU A 100 26.94 5.88 -11.69
C LEU A 100 28.02 6.92 -11.98
N ALA A 101 27.60 8.12 -12.36
CA ALA A 101 28.50 9.24 -12.63
C ALA A 101 29.04 9.88 -11.34
N ASP A 102 28.21 9.99 -10.30
CA ASP A 102 28.57 10.56 -9.01
C ASP A 102 28.99 9.45 -8.01
N PRO A 103 30.23 9.44 -7.51
CA PRO A 103 30.66 8.51 -6.46
C PRO A 103 29.83 8.58 -5.17
N ALA A 104 29.23 9.73 -4.85
CA ALA A 104 28.40 9.89 -3.66
C ALA A 104 27.07 9.10 -3.72
N LEU A 105 26.72 8.57 -4.91
CA LEU A 105 25.59 7.66 -5.12
C LEU A 105 25.93 6.19 -4.82
N GLN A 106 27.21 5.81 -4.72
CA GLN A 106 27.62 4.41 -4.54
C GLN A 106 27.04 3.76 -3.27
N PRO A 107 27.03 4.44 -2.10
CA PRO A 107 26.45 3.84 -0.89
C PRO A 107 24.96 3.49 -1.03
N PHE A 108 24.19 4.29 -1.80
CA PHE A 108 22.77 4.00 -2.08
C PHE A 108 22.62 2.78 -3.00
N ARG A 109 23.49 2.66 -4.01
CA ARG A 109 23.52 1.51 -4.91
C ARG A 109 23.88 0.22 -4.19
N GLU A 110 24.93 0.26 -3.37
CA GLU A 110 25.32 -0.88 -2.53
C GLU A 110 24.17 -1.33 -1.64
N ARG A 111 23.40 -0.37 -1.11
CA ARG A 111 22.20 -0.65 -0.34
C ARG A 111 21.07 -1.25 -1.17
N ALA A 112 20.81 -0.71 -2.35
CA ALA A 112 19.79 -1.21 -3.26
C ALA A 112 20.08 -2.65 -3.73
N LEU A 113 21.35 -3.03 -3.86
CA LEU A 113 21.76 -4.39 -4.20
C LEU A 113 21.49 -5.42 -3.08
N GLN A 114 21.25 -4.96 -1.85
CA GLN A 114 20.85 -5.80 -0.71
C GLN A 114 19.33 -5.90 -0.55
N ALA A 115 18.57 -5.39 -1.51
CA ALA A 115 17.11 -5.43 -1.52
C ALA A 115 16.57 -6.85 -1.29
N HIS A 116 15.38 -6.92 -0.69
CA HIS A 116 14.70 -8.18 -0.50
C HIS A 116 14.57 -8.95 -1.84
N PRO A 117 14.88 -10.27 -1.91
CA PRO A 117 14.83 -11.02 -3.17
C PRO A 117 13.45 -11.03 -3.86
N ARG A 118 12.38 -10.82 -3.08
CA ARG A 118 10.99 -10.72 -3.55
C ARG A 118 10.44 -9.29 -3.50
N LEU A 119 11.32 -8.30 -3.51
CA LEU A 119 10.93 -6.91 -3.72
C LEU A 119 10.38 -6.72 -5.12
N ARG A 120 9.30 -5.96 -5.22
CA ARG A 120 8.72 -5.45 -6.46
C ARG A 120 8.56 -3.96 -6.30
N ARG A 121 8.94 -3.21 -7.34
CA ARG A 121 8.85 -1.76 -7.36
C ARG A 121 7.79 -1.37 -8.38
N MET A 122 7.00 -0.37 -8.02
CA MET A 122 5.94 0.20 -8.84
C MET A 122 6.09 1.71 -8.81
N GLN A 123 5.52 2.35 -9.81
CA GLN A 123 5.55 3.79 -9.97
C GLN A 123 4.23 4.23 -10.57
N ASP A 124 3.70 5.36 -10.12
CA ASP A 124 2.49 5.96 -10.68
C ASP A 124 2.79 6.98 -11.79
N LEU A 125 1.74 7.62 -12.30
CA LEU A 125 1.78 8.72 -13.27
C LEU A 125 2.50 9.97 -12.74
N LEU A 126 2.48 10.21 -11.43
CA LEU A 126 3.12 11.37 -10.79
C LEU A 126 4.59 11.07 -10.43
N ASP A 127 5.11 9.95 -10.90
CA ASP A 127 6.42 9.41 -10.59
C ASP A 127 6.63 8.96 -9.12
N CYS A 128 5.61 8.98 -8.26
CA CYS A 128 5.75 8.49 -6.88
C CYS A 128 6.06 6.99 -6.86
N ALA A 129 6.91 6.60 -5.91
CA ALA A 129 7.44 5.26 -5.86
C ALA A 129 6.72 4.41 -4.81
N TYR A 130 6.46 3.17 -5.18
CA TYR A 130 5.85 2.17 -4.34
C TYR A 130 6.66 0.88 -4.37
N ALA A 131 6.57 0.11 -3.30
CA ALA A 131 7.22 -1.17 -3.23
C ALA A 131 6.38 -2.21 -2.50
N LEU A 132 6.42 -3.43 -3.01
CA LEU A 132 5.79 -4.59 -2.42
C LEU A 132 6.84 -5.65 -2.11
N ILE A 133 6.80 -6.22 -0.91
CA ILE A 133 7.57 -7.41 -0.58
C ILE A 133 6.60 -8.58 -0.44
N LEU A 134 6.84 -9.63 -1.23
CA LEU A 134 6.12 -10.90 -1.09
C LEU A 134 6.78 -11.74 0.01
N LEU A 135 6.01 -12.11 1.03
CA LEU A 135 6.51 -12.70 2.26
C LEU A 135 6.16 -14.19 2.39
N ARG A 136 7.12 -14.95 2.90
CA ARG A 136 6.92 -16.34 3.35
C ARG A 136 6.49 -16.39 4.81
N GLN A 137 5.93 -17.52 5.24
CA GLN A 137 5.50 -17.71 6.62
C GLN A 137 6.62 -17.40 7.64
N GLU A 138 7.85 -17.85 7.36
CA GLU A 138 9.03 -17.59 8.20
C GLU A 138 9.34 -16.09 8.38
N GLU A 139 9.03 -15.27 7.37
CA GLU A 139 9.23 -13.82 7.43
C GLU A 139 8.08 -13.13 8.14
N VAL A 140 6.84 -13.57 7.91
CA VAL A 140 5.68 -13.00 8.62
C VAL A 140 5.75 -13.25 10.12
N ASP A 141 6.22 -14.44 10.52
CA ASP A 141 6.39 -14.81 11.93
C ASP A 141 7.74 -14.31 12.51
N GLY A 142 8.55 -13.65 11.68
CA GLY A 142 9.81 -13.04 12.07
C GLY A 142 9.62 -11.79 12.92
N ALA A 143 10.67 -11.39 13.63
CA ALA A 143 10.64 -10.18 14.45
C ALA A 143 10.38 -8.93 13.60
N PRO A 144 9.68 -7.90 14.14
CA PRO A 144 9.52 -6.63 13.45
C PRO A 144 10.88 -5.99 13.13
N CYS A 145 11.07 -5.57 11.89
CA CYS A 145 12.30 -4.94 11.42
C CYS A 145 12.28 -3.44 11.73
N ARG A 146 13.37 -2.93 12.30
CA ARG A 146 13.56 -1.48 12.48
C ARG A 146 13.85 -0.79 11.14
N PRO A 147 13.51 0.50 11.00
CA PRO A 147 14.02 1.31 9.91
C PRO A 147 15.55 1.23 9.90
N PRO A 148 16.16 1.15 8.72
CA PRO A 148 17.59 0.99 8.63
C PRO A 148 18.35 2.25 9.07
N PRO A 149 19.63 2.13 9.46
CA PRO A 149 20.52 3.28 9.51
C PRO A 149 20.50 4.03 8.18
N LEU A 150 20.50 5.36 8.26
CA LEU A 150 20.56 6.22 7.09
C LEU A 150 21.87 6.02 6.34
N VAL A 151 21.81 6.14 5.02
CA VAL A 151 23.01 6.09 4.17
C VAL A 151 23.89 7.29 4.50
N ASP A 152 25.14 7.04 4.85
CA ASP A 152 26.13 8.10 5.09
C ASP A 152 26.61 8.67 3.76
N SER A 153 25.95 9.73 3.30
CA SER A 153 26.28 10.45 2.07
C SER A 153 25.89 11.92 2.20
N PRO A 154 26.72 12.87 1.69
CA PRO A 154 26.35 14.28 1.66
C PRO A 154 25.10 14.55 0.83
N LEU A 155 24.73 13.65 -0.10
CA LEU A 155 23.52 13.78 -0.89
C LEU A 155 22.25 13.71 -0.04
N LEU A 156 22.25 12.87 1.02
CA LEU A 156 21.08 12.73 1.89
C LEU A 156 20.81 13.99 2.71
N GLN A 157 21.86 14.77 3.03
CA GLN A 157 21.77 16.01 3.80
C GLN A 157 21.12 17.16 3.02
N ARG A 158 20.93 17.01 1.70
CA ARG A 158 20.28 18.01 0.84
C ARG A 158 18.76 17.97 0.93
N THR A 159 18.21 16.88 1.46
CA THR A 159 16.77 16.65 1.59
C THR A 159 16.45 16.42 3.06
N PRO A 160 15.49 17.14 3.67
CA PRO A 160 15.07 16.87 5.04
C PRO A 160 14.70 15.39 5.24
N PRO A 161 14.93 14.81 6.42
CA PRO A 161 14.46 13.46 6.71
C PRO A 161 12.92 13.42 6.74
N PRO A 162 12.29 12.39 6.15
CA PRO A 162 10.84 12.27 6.17
C PRO A 162 10.33 12.18 7.62
N GLU A 163 9.22 12.84 7.89
CA GLU A 163 8.71 13.07 9.24
C GLU A 163 8.48 11.76 10.02
N TRP A 164 8.04 10.70 9.32
CA TRP A 164 7.77 9.41 9.94
C TRP A 164 9.02 8.79 10.60
N LEU A 165 10.24 9.09 10.14
CA LEU A 165 11.47 8.64 10.80
C LEU A 165 11.70 9.31 12.16
N GLN A 166 11.09 10.48 12.37
CA GLN A 166 11.24 11.29 13.58
C GLN A 166 10.16 10.98 14.62
N VAL A 167 8.91 10.77 14.19
CA VAL A 167 7.77 10.63 15.10
C VAL A 167 6.93 9.36 14.90
N GLY A 168 7.24 8.54 13.89
CA GLY A 168 6.46 7.35 13.51
C GLY A 168 5.34 7.66 12.52
N SER A 169 5.05 6.73 11.60
CA SER A 169 4.05 6.93 10.53
C SER A 169 2.62 7.07 11.05
N ALA A 170 2.27 6.37 12.13
CA ALA A 170 0.98 6.53 12.80
C ALA A 170 0.74 7.97 13.28
N THR A 171 1.76 8.58 13.89
CA THR A 171 1.71 9.97 14.38
C THR A 171 1.54 10.96 13.25
N VAL A 172 2.29 10.78 12.14
CA VAL A 172 2.19 11.63 10.95
C VAL A 172 0.77 11.56 10.36
N CYS A 173 0.24 10.35 10.18
CA CYS A 173 -1.10 10.15 9.61
C CYS A 173 -2.19 10.83 10.44
N GLU A 174 -2.22 10.63 11.76
CA GLU A 174 -3.26 11.22 12.61
C GLU A 174 -3.15 12.75 12.69
N ALA A 175 -1.92 13.29 12.65
CA ALA A 175 -1.70 14.73 12.58
C ALA A 175 -2.21 15.34 11.26
N TRP A 176 -1.97 14.65 10.14
CA TRP A 176 -2.41 15.07 8.80
C TRP A 176 -3.94 15.08 8.68
N ASP A 177 -4.60 14.01 9.13
CA ASP A 177 -6.06 13.88 9.03
C ASP A 177 -6.82 14.77 10.04
N ALA A 178 -6.11 15.56 10.84
CA ALA A 178 -6.63 16.34 11.96
C ALA A 178 -7.54 15.51 12.89
N ARG A 179 -7.30 14.20 12.96
CA ARG A 179 -8.12 13.29 13.75
C ARG A 179 -7.87 13.55 15.21
N SER A 180 -8.97 13.70 15.96
CA SER A 180 -8.93 13.96 17.40
C SER A 180 -8.72 12.69 18.23
N VAL A 181 -8.32 11.56 17.62
CA VAL A 181 -8.11 10.31 18.35
C VAL A 181 -6.72 10.37 19.00
N PRO A 182 -6.63 10.44 20.33
CA PRO A 182 -5.33 10.40 20.99
C PRO A 182 -4.66 9.05 20.72
N LEU A 183 -3.49 9.07 20.09
CA LEU A 183 -2.66 7.89 19.96
C LEU A 183 -2.23 7.39 21.35
N PRO A 184 -2.17 6.07 21.57
CA PRO A 184 -1.62 5.54 22.80
C PRO A 184 -0.15 5.96 22.95
N GLN A 185 0.28 6.21 24.19
CA GLN A 185 1.68 6.50 24.45
C GLN A 185 2.49 5.22 24.24
N ALA A 186 3.21 5.14 23.13
CA ALA A 186 4.16 4.07 22.87
C ALA A 186 5.57 4.51 23.27
N PRO A 187 6.33 3.71 24.04
CA PRO A 187 7.76 3.94 24.27
C PRO A 187 8.57 3.95 22.96
N ASP A 188 8.07 3.22 21.96
CA ASP A 188 8.65 3.12 20.64
C ASP A 188 7.73 3.74 19.59
N ARG A 189 8.18 4.88 19.04
CA ARG A 189 7.46 5.63 18.00
C ARG A 189 7.12 4.81 16.75
N PHE A 190 7.86 3.74 16.46
CA PHE A 190 7.64 2.93 15.28
C PHE A 190 6.74 1.71 15.50
N ALA A 191 6.41 1.39 16.75
CA ALA A 191 5.65 0.18 17.08
C ALA A 191 4.13 0.40 17.09
N LEU A 192 3.67 1.64 16.93
CA LEU A 192 2.25 1.94 16.81
C LEU A 192 1.67 1.39 15.51
N HIS A 193 0.65 0.55 15.66
CA HIS A 193 -0.01 -0.12 14.55
C HIS A 193 -1.49 -0.35 14.86
N ARG A 194 -2.28 -0.69 13.83
CA ARG A 194 -3.64 -1.21 14.01
C ARG A 194 -3.69 -2.61 13.43
N PRO A 195 -4.14 -3.63 14.19
CA PRO A 195 -4.27 -4.98 13.65
C PRO A 195 -5.37 -5.00 12.58
N LEU A 196 -5.20 -5.84 11.57
CA LEU A 196 -6.19 -6.03 10.50
C LEU A 196 -6.97 -7.32 10.72
N ARG A 197 -8.25 -7.27 10.36
CA ARG A 197 -9.13 -8.44 10.29
C ARG A 197 -9.78 -8.51 8.92
N LEU A 198 -9.77 -9.71 8.34
CA LEU A 198 -10.50 -9.99 7.12
C LEU A 198 -11.91 -10.47 7.47
N ARG A 199 -12.90 -9.75 6.99
CA ARG A 199 -14.31 -10.12 7.14
C ARG A 199 -14.89 -10.46 5.78
N LEU A 200 -15.49 -11.65 5.67
CA LEU A 200 -16.10 -12.10 4.43
C LEU A 200 -17.18 -11.13 3.94
N ARG A 201 -17.09 -10.72 2.67
CA ARG A 201 -18.18 -10.06 1.94
C ARG A 201 -19.14 -11.10 1.40
N GLU A 202 -20.21 -11.37 2.15
CA GLU A 202 -21.22 -12.32 1.71
C GLU A 202 -21.92 -11.81 0.46
N HIS A 203 -22.03 -12.67 -0.55
CA HIS A 203 -22.77 -12.41 -1.78
C HIS A 203 -22.24 -11.26 -2.67
N ASP A 204 -20.97 -10.86 -2.53
CA ASP A 204 -20.33 -9.95 -3.51
C ASP A 204 -20.27 -10.64 -4.88
N PRO A 205 -20.99 -10.15 -5.92
CA PRO A 205 -21.06 -10.79 -7.22
C PRO A 205 -19.72 -10.74 -7.96
N ASN A 206 -18.79 -9.87 -7.54
CA ASN A 206 -17.50 -9.69 -8.16
C ASN A 206 -16.39 -10.51 -7.49
N ALA A 207 -16.70 -11.33 -6.49
CA ALA A 207 -15.71 -12.20 -5.87
C ALA A 207 -15.08 -13.15 -6.90
N GLY A 208 -13.80 -12.94 -7.22
CA GLY A 208 -13.08 -13.70 -8.25
C GLY A 208 -13.31 -13.23 -9.68
N VAL A 209 -14.04 -12.14 -9.89
CA VAL A 209 -14.29 -11.55 -11.21
C VAL A 209 -13.31 -10.39 -11.43
N PRO A 210 -12.55 -10.39 -12.54
CA PRO A 210 -11.63 -9.29 -12.84
C PRO A 210 -12.38 -7.95 -12.97
N PRO A 211 -11.92 -6.87 -12.31
CA PRO A 211 -12.55 -5.55 -12.37
C PRO A 211 -12.49 -4.96 -13.78
N ARG A 212 -13.62 -4.52 -14.33
CA ARG A 212 -13.69 -3.93 -15.68
C ARG A 212 -14.64 -2.74 -15.70
N GLU A 213 -14.22 -1.67 -16.35
CA GLU A 213 -15.09 -0.53 -16.64
C GLU A 213 -16.05 -0.90 -17.78
N THR A 214 -17.36 -0.70 -17.57
CA THR A 214 -18.39 -0.94 -18.58
C THR A 214 -19.17 0.34 -18.82
N PHE A 215 -19.01 0.95 -20.00
CA PHE A 215 -19.76 2.14 -20.39
C PHE A 215 -21.00 1.76 -21.21
N GLY A 216 -22.20 2.04 -20.69
CA GLY A 216 -23.43 2.12 -21.49
C GLY A 216 -24.14 0.82 -21.84
N ASP A 217 -23.53 -0.36 -21.63
CA ASP A 217 -24.18 -1.66 -21.76
C ASP A 217 -24.34 -2.33 -20.40
N ALA A 218 -25.40 -3.14 -20.23
CA ALA A 218 -25.50 -4.01 -19.06
C ALA A 218 -24.30 -4.98 -19.06
N PRO A 219 -23.63 -5.20 -17.91
CA PRO A 219 -22.49 -6.10 -17.86
C PRO A 219 -22.88 -7.48 -18.40
N ASP A 220 -21.96 -8.12 -19.12
CA ASP A 220 -22.16 -9.49 -19.59
C ASP A 220 -22.58 -10.39 -18.43
N PRO A 221 -23.47 -11.39 -18.64
CA PRO A 221 -23.83 -12.32 -17.58
C PRO A 221 -22.58 -12.99 -16.97
N GLY A 222 -22.34 -12.75 -15.67
CA GLY A 222 -21.16 -13.24 -14.96
C GLY A 222 -19.91 -12.35 -15.09
N GLY A 223 -20.02 -11.21 -15.77
CA GLY A 223 -19.01 -10.16 -15.81
C GLY A 223 -19.03 -9.27 -14.57
N TYR A 224 -18.07 -8.35 -14.52
CA TYR A 224 -17.92 -7.42 -13.39
C TYR A 224 -19.11 -6.45 -13.33
N GLN A 225 -19.66 -6.27 -12.13
CA GLN A 225 -20.82 -5.43 -11.88
C GLN A 225 -20.42 -4.20 -11.05
N PRO A 226 -20.70 -2.96 -11.47
CA PRO A 226 -20.48 -1.79 -10.61
C PRO A 226 -21.33 -1.87 -9.34
N PHE A 227 -20.85 -1.29 -8.23
CA PHE A 227 -21.59 -1.24 -6.96
C PHE A 227 -22.85 -0.35 -7.02
N TYR A 228 -22.95 0.47 -8.06
CA TYR A 228 -24.03 1.41 -8.30
C TYR A 228 -24.72 1.16 -9.64
N TYR A 229 -25.92 1.71 -9.77
CA TYR A 229 -26.67 1.75 -11.01
C TYR A 229 -27.42 3.08 -11.14
N TRP A 230 -27.78 3.42 -12.38
CA TRP A 230 -28.62 4.57 -12.68
C TRP A 230 -30.07 4.12 -12.81
N GLN A 231 -30.93 4.53 -11.88
CA GLN A 231 -32.36 4.25 -11.92
C GLN A 231 -32.93 4.71 -13.27
N ASP A 232 -33.76 3.87 -13.89
CA ASP A 232 -34.38 4.11 -15.20
C ASP A 232 -33.36 4.34 -16.35
N GLY A 233 -32.08 4.01 -16.15
CA GLY A 233 -31.01 4.23 -17.12
C GLY A 233 -30.58 5.70 -17.27
N VAL A 234 -31.02 6.58 -16.37
CA VAL A 234 -30.77 8.03 -16.46
C VAL A 234 -29.52 8.42 -15.67
N VAL A 235 -28.46 8.85 -16.35
CA VAL A 235 -27.21 9.30 -15.71
C VAL A 235 -27.41 10.69 -15.07
N SER A 236 -27.87 10.72 -13.82
CA SER A 236 -27.94 11.94 -13.00
C SER A 236 -27.94 11.62 -11.51
N ARG A 237 -27.42 12.53 -10.68
CA ARG A 237 -27.33 12.35 -9.21
C ARG A 237 -28.65 11.89 -8.56
N GLU A 238 -29.79 12.35 -9.06
CA GLU A 238 -31.12 11.98 -8.56
C GLU A 238 -31.48 10.51 -8.81
N HIS A 239 -30.88 9.90 -9.84
CA HIS A 239 -31.08 8.51 -10.25
C HIS A 239 -29.94 7.60 -9.80
N TYR A 240 -28.87 8.12 -9.17
CA TYR A 240 -27.82 7.29 -8.59
C TYR A 240 -28.39 6.41 -7.47
N ARG A 241 -28.16 5.10 -7.57
CA ARG A 241 -28.53 4.12 -6.55
C ARG A 241 -27.37 3.15 -6.35
N GLU A 242 -27.21 2.66 -5.14
CA GLU A 242 -26.32 1.53 -4.87
C GLU A 242 -27.14 0.24 -4.86
N HIS A 243 -26.51 -0.86 -5.28
CA HIS A 243 -27.12 -2.16 -5.15
C HIS A 243 -27.22 -2.59 -3.68
N ASP A 244 -28.30 -3.27 -3.30
CA ASP A 244 -28.47 -3.78 -1.93
C ASP A 244 -27.33 -4.71 -1.49
N TRP A 245 -26.78 -5.50 -2.42
CA TRP A 245 -25.64 -6.38 -2.15
C TRP A 245 -24.33 -5.63 -1.90
N ALA A 246 -24.23 -4.37 -2.34
CA ALA A 246 -23.05 -3.53 -2.09
C ALA A 246 -23.16 -2.79 -0.75
N ALA A 247 -24.36 -2.68 -0.18
CA ALA A 247 -24.58 -1.93 1.04
C ALA A 247 -23.73 -2.47 2.20
N GLY A 248 -22.96 -1.60 2.85
CA GLY A 248 -22.11 -1.96 3.99
C GLY A 248 -20.72 -2.50 3.65
N HIS A 249 -20.40 -2.75 2.38
CA HIS A 249 -19.01 -3.03 1.97
C HIS A 249 -18.11 -1.84 2.32
N ALA A 250 -16.94 -2.12 2.90
CA ALA A 250 -15.95 -1.11 3.26
C ALA A 250 -15.20 -0.56 2.03
N ILE A 251 -14.48 0.55 2.21
CA ILE A 251 -13.54 1.02 1.18
C ILE A 251 -12.33 0.08 1.14
N ASN A 252 -11.71 -0.19 2.29
CA ASN A 252 -10.55 -1.08 2.40
C ASN A 252 -10.98 -2.55 2.23
N HIS A 253 -10.50 -3.22 1.19
CA HIS A 253 -10.91 -4.60 0.90
C HIS A 253 -9.94 -5.40 0.05
N LEU A 254 -10.09 -6.73 0.11
CA LEU A 254 -9.37 -7.73 -0.68
C LEU A 254 -10.34 -8.37 -1.68
N GLY A 255 -10.16 -8.05 -2.96
CA GLY A 255 -10.97 -8.49 -4.11
C GLY A 255 -12.47 -8.13 -4.02
N GLY A 256 -13.25 -8.59 -5.00
CA GLY A 256 -14.68 -8.29 -5.06
C GLY A 256 -14.98 -6.99 -5.79
N THR A 257 -15.85 -6.15 -5.21
CA THR A 257 -16.30 -4.92 -5.84
C THR A 257 -15.46 -3.70 -5.43
N MET A 258 -14.72 -3.15 -6.38
CA MET A 258 -14.01 -1.86 -6.27
C MET A 258 -14.98 -0.69 -6.11
N ARG A 259 -14.51 0.35 -5.41
CA ARG A 259 -15.16 1.66 -5.27
C ARG A 259 -14.14 2.77 -5.60
N PRO A 260 -13.59 2.78 -6.82
CA PRO A 260 -12.60 3.76 -7.19
C PRO A 260 -13.28 5.14 -7.32
N ILE A 261 -12.51 6.20 -7.08
CA ILE A 261 -12.95 7.56 -7.41
C ILE A 261 -12.65 7.87 -8.89
N GLN A 262 -11.76 7.10 -9.52
CA GLN A 262 -11.46 7.08 -10.94
C GLN A 262 -12.15 5.95 -11.71
N GLY A 263 -11.83 5.82 -13.00
CA GLY A 263 -12.26 4.67 -13.81
C GLY A 263 -11.61 3.37 -13.32
N ILE A 264 -12.33 2.26 -13.47
CA ILE A 264 -11.89 0.94 -13.00
C ILE A 264 -10.68 0.46 -13.81
N PRO A 265 -9.53 0.14 -13.16
CA PRO A 265 -8.35 -0.36 -13.87
C PRO A 265 -8.55 -1.78 -14.39
N ASP A 266 -7.88 -2.11 -15.51
CA ASP A 266 -7.79 -3.47 -16.05
C ASP A 266 -6.81 -4.32 -15.22
N PHE A 267 -7.32 -4.81 -14.07
CA PHE A 267 -6.61 -5.63 -13.09
C PHE A 267 -7.09 -7.08 -13.06
N SER A 268 -6.31 -7.94 -12.43
CA SER A 268 -6.70 -9.28 -12.03
C SER A 268 -7.76 -9.24 -10.90
N PRO A 269 -8.46 -10.35 -10.60
CA PRO A 269 -9.37 -10.41 -9.45
C PRO A 269 -8.63 -10.42 -8.10
N TYR A 270 -7.30 -10.47 -8.10
CA TYR A 270 -6.46 -10.58 -6.91
C TYR A 270 -5.91 -9.21 -6.54
N TYR A 271 -6.74 -8.32 -6.03
CA TYR A 271 -6.34 -6.96 -5.72
C TYR A 271 -6.70 -6.55 -4.30
N ILE A 272 -6.00 -5.53 -3.78
CA ILE A 272 -6.36 -4.82 -2.55
C ILE A 272 -6.77 -3.41 -2.95
N GLU A 273 -7.96 -2.95 -2.55
CA GLU A 273 -8.32 -1.54 -2.61
C GLU A 273 -8.21 -0.93 -1.20
N PHE A 274 -7.60 0.24 -1.08
CA PHE A 274 -7.38 0.88 0.22
C PHE A 274 -7.28 2.41 0.12
N ASP A 275 -7.69 3.10 1.19
CA ASP A 275 -7.62 4.55 1.32
C ASP A 275 -6.29 5.04 1.92
N GLU A 276 -6.12 6.37 2.01
CA GLU A 276 -4.93 7.01 2.60
C GLU A 276 -4.72 6.63 4.07
N ALA A 277 -5.81 6.47 4.83
CA ALA A 277 -5.78 6.09 6.24
C ALA A 277 -5.19 4.68 6.45
N PHE A 278 -5.27 3.85 5.42
CA PHE A 278 -4.71 2.51 5.38
C PHE A 278 -3.21 2.52 5.07
N GLY A 279 -2.43 3.08 5.99
CA GLY A 279 -0.97 3.11 5.91
C GLY A 279 -0.35 4.50 5.85
N GLY A 280 -1.18 5.55 5.84
CA GLY A 280 -0.77 6.95 5.94
C GLY A 280 -0.12 7.46 4.67
N TYR A 281 -0.82 7.37 3.54
CA TYR A 281 -0.34 7.78 2.22
C TYR A 281 -0.97 9.09 1.77
N ASN A 282 -0.38 9.73 0.74
CA ASN A 282 -0.99 10.86 0.06
C ASN A 282 -1.48 10.42 -1.32
N PHE A 283 -2.78 10.19 -1.42
CA PHE A 283 -3.55 9.95 -2.64
C PHE A 283 -4.52 11.11 -2.93
N GLY A 284 -4.31 12.30 -2.36
CA GLY A 284 -5.18 13.46 -2.52
C GLY A 284 -6.65 13.21 -2.12
N GLY A 285 -6.89 12.49 -1.03
CA GLY A 285 -8.24 12.16 -0.54
C GLY A 285 -8.92 10.97 -1.24
N GLY A 286 -8.18 10.22 -2.05
CA GLY A 286 -8.71 9.09 -2.82
C GLY A 286 -8.31 7.70 -2.32
N VAL A 287 -8.37 6.74 -3.25
CA VAL A 287 -8.13 5.31 -2.99
C VAL A 287 -7.14 4.73 -3.99
N ALA A 288 -6.36 3.76 -3.53
CA ALA A 288 -5.44 3.01 -4.35
C ALA A 288 -5.92 1.57 -4.54
N GLN A 289 -5.63 1.01 -5.70
CA GLN A 289 -5.82 -0.39 -6.03
C GLN A 289 -4.45 -1.02 -6.31
N LEU A 290 -4.13 -2.09 -5.60
CA LEU A 290 -2.93 -2.90 -5.78
C LEU A 290 -3.30 -4.26 -6.35
N ASP A 291 -2.98 -4.51 -7.61
CA ASP A 291 -3.04 -5.85 -8.21
C ASP A 291 -1.90 -6.70 -7.68
N ILE A 292 -2.23 -7.69 -6.84
CA ILE A 292 -1.25 -8.59 -6.24
C ILE A 292 -0.71 -9.54 -7.30
N GLN A 293 -1.51 -9.99 -8.26
CA GLN A 293 -1.08 -10.95 -9.27
C GLN A 293 -0.08 -10.32 -10.23
N ASP A 294 -0.47 -9.19 -10.82
CA ASP A 294 0.32 -8.54 -11.87
C ASP A 294 1.31 -7.52 -11.30
N LEU A 295 1.25 -7.27 -9.98
CA LEU A 295 2.16 -6.40 -9.23
C LEU A 295 2.12 -4.97 -9.77
N ARG A 296 0.90 -4.45 -9.93
CA ARG A 296 0.61 -3.11 -10.45
C ARG A 296 -0.16 -2.32 -9.39
N LEU A 297 0.09 -1.01 -9.36
CA LEU A 297 -0.65 -0.07 -8.54
C LEU A 297 -1.34 0.93 -9.46
N ASP A 298 -2.56 1.30 -9.10
CA ASP A 298 -3.26 2.45 -9.64
C ASP A 298 -3.91 3.22 -8.48
N TRP A 299 -4.09 4.52 -8.63
CA TRP A 299 -4.80 5.35 -7.66
C TRP A 299 -5.24 6.67 -8.32
N ALA A 300 -6.18 7.36 -7.70
CA ALA A 300 -6.52 8.73 -8.07
C ALA A 300 -6.93 9.57 -6.87
N CYS A 301 -6.85 10.89 -7.04
CA CYS A 301 -7.34 11.86 -6.06
C CYS A 301 -8.86 12.02 -6.08
N GLY A 302 -9.41 12.45 -4.94
CA GLY A 302 -10.83 12.67 -4.70
C GLY A 302 -11.31 14.09 -4.97
#